data_AF-A0A3D1KST1-F1
#
_entry.id   AF-A0A3D1KST1-F1
#
_cell.length_a   1.000
_cell.length_b   1.000
_cell.length_c   1.000
_cell.angle_alpha   90.00
_cell.angle_beta   90.00
_cell.angle_gamma   90.00
#
_symmetry.space_group_name_H-M   'P 1'
#
loop_
_entity.id
_entity.type
_entity.pdbx_description
1 polymer ?
#
loop_
_entity_poly.entity_id
_entity_poly.type
_entity_poly.pdbx_seq_one_letter_code
_entity_poly.pdbx_strand_id
1 'polypeptide(L)'
;MQNCQDDDGIIYDESQTEIELNARPVKVTVCRQNSRKGTYSVVTVVDKRVLQGDVIIDADGDGYAALNECNMLNGLDCDDTNAAINPGAVEICGDGIDNNCNGEIDEVCGTYVPDDNFEQALIDLGYDIVLDNYVHTPNISAVTSLDVSGKSISDLTGIEDFAALRSLTCNNNNLTSLNVTENKALIALYCSNNDLPSLNVSNNPDLRNLYCNNNIRLKILDVSSNEVLVELQCNGNILESLILSAVNSLYSLSCYDNNLTSINVSSHTKLNSLICDNNDLESINITNNSNLISLFIDNNSLKSLDVSSNTALTYLNCSNNTSLSCIKIYEGQNTSTWVKDAAAVYSTNCSL
;
A
#
# COMPACT_ATOMS: atom_id res chain seq x y z
N MET A 1 -7.04 -6.00 67.14
CA MET A 1 -5.87 -6.75 66.66
C MET A 1 -4.66 -5.84 66.77
N GLN A 2 -3.58 -6.31 67.37
CA GLN A 2 -2.31 -5.60 67.45
C GLN A 2 -1.37 -6.35 66.49
N ASN A 3 -0.78 -5.64 65.54
CA ASN A 3 0.33 -6.07 64.67
C ASN A 3 0.08 -7.30 63.77
N CYS A 4 -0.52 -7.07 62.60
CA CYS A 4 -0.47 -7.98 61.45
C CYS A 4 -0.61 -9.47 61.81
N GLN A 5 -1.65 -9.84 62.56
CA GLN A 5 -1.91 -11.23 62.96
C GLN A 5 -3.37 -11.57 62.65
N ASP A 6 -3.62 -12.66 61.93
CA ASP A 6 -4.99 -13.13 61.66
C ASP A 6 -5.61 -13.88 62.84
N ASP A 7 -6.90 -14.22 62.71
CA ASP A 7 -7.69 -14.93 63.72
C ASP A 7 -7.17 -16.34 64.04
N ASP A 8 -6.33 -16.91 63.15
CA ASP A 8 -5.64 -18.18 63.33
C ASP A 8 -4.22 -18.02 63.94
N GLY A 9 -3.80 -16.78 64.23
CA GLY A 9 -2.55 -16.46 64.90
C GLY A 9 -1.33 -16.35 63.99
N ILE A 10 -1.51 -16.28 62.66
CA ILE A 10 -0.40 -16.14 61.70
C ILE A 10 0.05 -14.68 61.63
N ILE A 11 1.35 -14.45 61.81
CA ILE A 11 1.97 -13.11 61.78
C ILE A 11 2.46 -12.80 60.36
N TYR A 12 1.99 -11.70 59.80
CA TYR A 12 2.35 -11.16 58.48
C TYR A 12 3.47 -10.11 58.63
N ASP A 13 4.26 -9.91 57.56
CA ASP A 13 5.34 -8.93 57.58
C ASP A 13 4.75 -7.50 57.55
N GLU A 14 5.17 -6.67 58.51
CA GLU A 14 4.60 -5.35 58.74
C GLU A 14 5.43 -4.29 58.00
N SER A 15 4.82 -3.59 57.06
CA SER A 15 5.41 -2.41 56.42
C SER A 15 4.53 -1.19 56.67
N GLN A 16 5.11 -0.13 57.23
CA GLN A 16 4.40 1.14 57.37
C GLN A 16 4.67 2.01 56.14
N THR A 17 3.59 2.42 55.49
CA THR A 17 3.62 3.31 54.32
C THR A 17 2.66 4.46 54.55
N GLU A 18 3.07 5.66 54.16
CA GLU A 18 2.16 6.80 54.07
C GLU A 18 1.41 6.73 52.74
N ILE A 19 0.08 6.81 52.80
CA ILE A 19 -0.79 6.86 51.62
C ILE A 19 -1.53 8.21 51.69
N GLU A 20 -1.68 8.88 50.55
CA GLU A 20 -2.48 10.10 50.48
C GLU A 20 -3.96 9.78 50.33
N LEU A 21 -4.75 10.19 51.31
CA LEU A 21 -6.21 10.15 51.25
C LEU A 21 -6.71 11.59 51.18
N ASN A 22 -7.34 11.98 50.07
CA ASN A 22 -7.89 13.32 49.84
C ASN A 22 -6.87 14.45 50.11
N ALA A 23 -5.67 14.34 49.53
CA ALA A 23 -4.58 15.32 49.69
C ALA A 23 -4.15 15.57 51.15
N ARG A 24 -4.35 14.57 52.03
CA ARG A 24 -3.80 14.55 53.39
C ARG A 24 -2.96 13.28 53.57
N PRO A 25 -1.69 13.41 54.01
CA PRO A 25 -0.87 12.23 54.29
C PRO A 25 -1.44 11.49 55.51
N VAL A 26 -1.79 10.22 55.33
CA VAL A 26 -2.24 9.33 56.41
C VAL A 26 -1.26 8.17 56.53
N LYS A 27 -0.86 7.86 57.76
CA LYS A 27 -0.03 6.69 58.05
C LYS A 27 -0.91 5.44 58.05
N VAL A 28 -0.64 4.53 57.13
CA VAL A 28 -1.33 3.25 57.03
C VAL A 28 -0.33 2.13 57.34
N THR A 29 -0.79 1.13 58.09
CA THR A 29 -0.01 -0.09 58.32
C THR A 29 -0.45 -1.13 57.31
N VAL A 30 0.46 -1.54 56.42
CA VAL A 30 0.18 -2.53 55.38
C VAL A 30 0.86 -3.85 55.76
N CYS A 31 0.05 -4.87 55.98
CA CYS A 31 0.52 -6.23 56.22
C CYS A 31 0.64 -6.95 54.87
N ARG A 32 1.85 -7.37 54.47
CA ARG A 32 2.07 -8.01 53.16
C ARG A 32 2.09 -9.55 53.24
N GLN A 33 1.44 -10.16 52.24
CA GLN A 33 1.55 -11.50 51.63
C GLN A 33 1.57 -12.77 52.52
N ASN A 34 0.68 -13.72 52.20
CA ASN A 34 0.84 -15.14 52.54
C ASN A 34 1.42 -15.93 51.34
N SER A 35 2.69 -16.30 51.40
CA SER A 35 3.41 -17.01 50.32
C SER A 35 2.91 -18.44 50.04
N ARG A 36 1.99 -19.00 50.83
CA ARG A 36 1.36 -20.31 50.57
C ARG A 36 0.01 -20.25 49.85
N LYS A 37 -0.70 -19.12 49.89
CA LYS A 37 -2.06 -18.97 49.32
C LYS A 37 -2.19 -17.88 48.27
N GLY A 38 -1.19 -16.99 48.12
CA GLY A 38 -1.21 -15.95 47.10
C GLY A 38 -2.21 -14.80 47.35
N THR A 39 -2.77 -14.69 48.56
CA THR A 39 -3.78 -13.69 48.91
C THR A 39 -3.20 -12.56 49.77
N TYR A 40 -3.74 -11.35 49.60
CA TYR A 40 -3.42 -10.15 50.39
C TYR A 40 -4.51 -9.87 51.45
N SER A 41 -4.15 -9.26 52.57
CA SER A 41 -5.11 -8.82 53.59
C SER A 41 -4.63 -7.51 54.22
N VAL A 42 -5.43 -6.45 54.09
CA VAL A 42 -5.20 -5.13 54.70
C VAL A 42 -5.95 -5.08 56.03
N VAL A 43 -5.28 -4.72 57.13
CA VAL A 43 -5.93 -4.52 58.45
C VAL A 43 -5.68 -3.08 58.92
N THR A 44 -6.75 -2.28 59.00
CA THR A 44 -6.71 -0.84 59.33
C THR A 44 -6.85 -0.57 60.83
N VAL A 45 -6.08 0.37 61.37
CA VAL A 45 -6.49 1.30 62.46
C VAL A 45 -5.68 2.60 62.22
N VAL A 46 -6.25 3.78 61.97
CA VAL A 46 -7.02 4.63 62.88
C VAL A 46 -8.02 5.49 62.10
N ASP A 47 -9.22 5.58 62.66
CA ASP A 47 -10.37 6.42 62.32
C ASP A 47 -11.47 5.78 61.44
N LYS A 48 -12.71 5.91 61.91
CA LYS A 48 -13.84 4.97 61.74
C LYS A 48 -14.49 4.86 60.34
N ARG A 49 -13.82 5.18 59.24
CA ARG A 49 -14.50 5.27 57.92
C ARG A 49 -13.61 4.85 56.73
N VAL A 50 -12.97 3.69 56.80
CA VAL A 50 -12.37 3.06 55.60
C VAL A 50 -12.77 1.58 55.60
N LEU A 51 -13.77 1.23 54.79
CA LEU A 51 -14.23 -0.12 54.49
C LEU A 51 -13.31 -0.79 53.46
N GLN A 52 -13.42 -2.12 53.31
CA GLN A 52 -12.66 -2.89 52.31
C GLN A 52 -12.86 -2.39 50.86
N GLY A 53 -13.98 -1.71 50.60
CA GLY A 53 -14.27 -1.03 49.33
C GLY A 53 -13.83 0.43 49.24
N ASP A 54 -13.10 0.96 50.23
CA ASP A 54 -12.57 2.33 50.22
C ASP A 54 -11.08 2.38 49.81
N VAL A 55 -10.47 1.22 49.56
CA VAL A 55 -9.09 1.10 49.07
C VAL A 55 -9.14 0.99 47.56
N ILE A 56 -8.52 1.94 46.88
CA ILE A 56 -8.22 1.89 45.46
C ILE A 56 -6.82 1.27 45.35
N ILE A 57 -6.70 0.14 44.68
CA ILE A 57 -5.42 -0.51 44.42
C ILE A 57 -5.15 -0.30 42.93
N ASP A 58 -4.06 0.40 42.64
CA ASP A 58 -3.45 0.48 41.32
C ASP A 58 -2.39 -0.65 41.29
N ALA A 59 -2.73 -1.78 40.68
CA ALA A 59 -1.93 -3.00 40.78
C ALA A 59 -0.72 -3.03 39.83
N ASP A 60 -0.74 -2.25 38.75
CA ASP A 60 0.37 -2.15 37.79
C ASP A 60 1.19 -0.85 37.89
N GLY A 61 0.68 0.16 38.60
CA GLY A 61 1.36 1.41 38.93
C GLY A 61 1.23 2.51 37.87
N ASP A 62 0.22 2.45 37.00
CA ASP A 62 0.03 3.42 35.91
C ASP A 62 -0.76 4.69 36.29
N GLY A 63 -1.31 4.71 37.52
CA GLY A 63 -2.07 5.82 38.08
C GLY A 63 -3.58 5.74 37.86
N TYR A 64 -4.08 4.69 37.21
CA TYR A 64 -5.49 4.33 37.10
C TYR A 64 -5.79 3.12 38.00
N ALA A 65 -7.07 2.84 38.24
CA ALA A 65 -7.44 1.70 39.08
C ALA A 65 -8.81 1.12 38.72
N ALA A 66 -8.97 -0.20 38.89
CA ALA A 66 -10.25 -0.88 38.69
C ALA A 66 -11.28 -0.54 39.79
N LEU A 67 -12.56 -0.49 39.40
CA LEU A 67 -13.72 -0.14 40.25
C LEU A 67 -13.70 -0.81 41.64
N ASN A 68 -13.93 -0.01 42.69
CA ASN A 68 -14.55 -0.48 43.93
C ASN A 68 -16.00 0.06 44.05
N GLU A 69 -16.80 -0.52 44.96
CA GLU A 69 -18.27 -0.32 45.11
C GLU A 69 -18.75 1.14 45.34
N CYS A 70 -17.86 2.14 45.30
CA CYS A 70 -18.13 3.54 45.66
C CYS A 70 -18.33 4.51 44.47
N ASN A 71 -18.39 4.01 43.22
CA ASN A 71 -18.99 4.72 42.07
C ASN A 71 -18.49 6.18 41.86
N MET A 72 -17.18 6.41 41.95
CA MET A 72 -16.60 7.71 41.56
C MET A 72 -16.20 7.74 40.08
N LEU A 73 -16.54 8.88 39.47
CA LEU A 73 -16.51 9.21 38.05
C LEU A 73 -15.09 9.49 37.52
N ASN A 74 -14.89 9.02 36.29
CA ASN A 74 -13.85 9.36 35.30
C ASN A 74 -12.50 8.66 35.49
N GLY A 75 -12.25 7.68 34.61
CA GLY A 75 -10.95 7.02 34.47
C GLY A 75 -10.90 5.63 35.10
N LEU A 76 -11.79 4.73 34.68
CA LEU A 76 -11.79 3.35 35.13
C LEU A 76 -10.77 2.53 34.36
N ASP A 77 -9.80 1.97 35.08
CA ASP A 77 -8.91 0.98 34.51
C ASP A 77 -9.70 -0.31 34.21
N CYS A 78 -9.69 -0.69 32.94
CA CYS A 78 -10.35 -1.89 32.44
C CYS A 78 -9.46 -3.14 32.54
N ASP A 79 -8.15 -3.00 32.76
CA ASP A 79 -7.21 -4.07 33.11
C ASP A 79 -6.11 -3.58 34.08
N ASP A 80 -6.45 -3.56 35.37
CA ASP A 80 -5.60 -3.19 36.54
C ASP A 80 -4.31 -4.03 36.71
N THR A 81 -4.04 -4.95 35.78
CA THR A 81 -2.82 -5.77 35.76
C THR A 81 -1.88 -5.41 34.61
N ASN A 82 -2.26 -4.45 33.76
CA ASN A 82 -1.55 -4.07 32.56
C ASN A 82 -1.55 -2.55 32.33
N ALA A 83 -0.43 -1.92 32.70
CA ALA A 83 -0.19 -0.47 32.63
C ALA A 83 -0.32 0.17 31.23
N ALA A 84 -0.56 -0.63 30.18
CA ALA A 84 -0.82 -0.16 28.81
C ALA A 84 -2.32 -0.05 28.49
N ILE A 85 -3.20 -0.53 29.37
CA ILE A 85 -4.66 -0.55 29.18
C ILE A 85 -5.25 0.32 30.30
N ASN A 86 -5.51 1.59 30.00
CA ASN A 86 -6.07 2.52 30.96
C ASN A 86 -6.68 3.73 30.27
N PRO A 87 -7.56 4.51 30.94
CA PRO A 87 -8.23 5.69 30.40
C PRO A 87 -7.37 6.78 29.72
N GLY A 88 -6.07 6.80 29.98
CA GLY A 88 -5.12 7.73 29.37
C GLY A 88 -4.24 7.10 28.30
N ALA A 89 -4.39 5.81 28.01
CA ALA A 89 -3.66 5.11 26.98
C ALA A 89 -4.10 5.57 25.59
N VAL A 90 -3.25 5.31 24.61
CA VAL A 90 -3.56 5.49 23.19
C VAL A 90 -3.96 4.12 22.64
N GLU A 91 -4.98 4.06 21.80
CA GLU A 91 -5.38 2.83 21.12
C GLU A 91 -4.21 2.21 20.32
N ILE A 92 -4.04 0.90 20.51
CA ILE A 92 -3.09 0.05 19.80
C ILE A 92 -3.88 -0.71 18.74
N CYS A 93 -3.98 -0.12 17.55
CA CYS A 93 -4.80 -0.65 16.47
C CYS A 93 -4.55 -2.14 16.16
N GLY A 94 -5.62 -2.93 16.26
CA GLY A 94 -5.68 -4.33 15.83
C GLY A 94 -5.23 -5.36 16.87
N ASP A 95 -5.08 -4.95 18.14
CA ASP A 95 -4.89 -5.88 19.25
C ASP A 95 -6.22 -6.43 19.81
N GLY A 96 -7.35 -5.80 19.46
CA GLY A 96 -8.70 -6.18 19.87
C GLY A 96 -9.01 -5.85 21.33
N ILE A 97 -8.31 -4.87 21.91
CA ILE A 97 -8.41 -4.40 23.28
C ILE A 97 -8.91 -2.93 23.25
N ASP A 98 -9.78 -2.56 24.19
CA ASP A 98 -10.12 -1.17 24.48
C ASP A 98 -8.98 -0.58 25.33
N ASN A 99 -7.91 -0.07 24.69
CA ASN A 99 -6.72 0.33 25.45
C ASN A 99 -7.02 1.54 26.33
N ASN A 100 -7.91 2.44 25.90
CA ASN A 100 -8.26 3.66 26.61
C ASN A 100 -9.54 3.57 27.45
N CYS A 101 -10.06 2.37 27.66
CA CYS A 101 -11.19 2.06 28.52
C CYS A 101 -12.42 2.97 28.32
N ASN A 102 -12.67 3.45 27.09
CA ASN A 102 -13.82 4.32 26.80
C ASN A 102 -15.07 3.55 26.39
N GLY A 103 -14.97 2.23 26.27
CA GLY A 103 -16.06 1.31 25.92
C GLY A 103 -16.18 1.05 24.42
N GLU A 104 -15.30 1.60 23.60
CA GLU A 104 -15.10 1.23 22.21
C GLU A 104 -13.80 0.41 22.09
N ILE A 105 -13.64 -0.37 21.02
CA ILE A 105 -12.42 -1.14 20.79
C ILE A 105 -11.81 -0.60 19.50
N ASP A 106 -10.53 -0.24 19.55
CA ASP A 106 -9.77 0.28 18.40
C ASP A 106 -10.46 1.51 17.73
N GLU A 107 -11.22 2.30 18.49
CA GLU A 107 -11.79 3.55 18.03
C GLU A 107 -10.69 4.60 17.80
N VAL A 108 -10.88 5.49 16.84
CA VAL A 108 -9.79 6.33 16.30
C VAL A 108 -8.78 5.57 15.40
N CYS A 109 -8.92 4.26 15.20
CA CYS A 109 -8.20 3.50 14.15
C CYS A 109 -8.96 3.46 12.81
N GLY A 110 -9.58 4.57 12.42
CA GLY A 110 -10.33 4.69 11.17
C GLY A 110 -9.48 5.28 10.04
N THR A 111 -9.40 4.58 8.91
CA THR A 111 -8.89 5.12 7.66
C THR A 111 -9.98 5.93 7.00
N TYR A 112 -9.72 7.21 6.74
CA TYR A 112 -10.67 8.10 6.09
C TYR A 112 -10.85 7.71 4.61
N VAL A 113 -12.09 7.39 4.21
CA VAL A 113 -12.48 6.96 2.87
C VAL A 113 -13.67 7.82 2.39
N PRO A 114 -13.42 9.02 1.82
CA PRO A 114 -14.47 9.99 1.52
C PRO A 114 -15.33 9.70 0.28
N ASP A 115 -14.96 8.72 -0.54
CA ASP A 115 -15.72 8.36 -1.72
C ASP A 115 -16.71 7.24 -1.37
N ASP A 116 -18.00 7.58 -1.34
CA ASP A 116 -19.07 6.62 -1.03
C ASP A 116 -19.00 5.35 -1.89
N ASN A 117 -18.54 5.41 -3.15
CA ASN A 117 -18.42 4.21 -3.99
C ASN A 117 -17.20 3.37 -3.61
N PHE A 118 -16.12 4.00 -3.13
CA PHE A 118 -14.95 3.28 -2.63
C PHE A 118 -15.30 2.60 -1.31
N GLU A 119 -15.87 3.33 -0.35
CA GLU A 119 -16.31 2.77 0.92
C GLU A 119 -17.36 1.66 0.71
N GLN A 120 -18.37 1.88 -0.15
CA GLN A 120 -19.32 0.83 -0.51
C GLN A 120 -18.65 -0.39 -1.14
N ALA A 121 -17.60 -0.23 -1.94
CA ALA A 121 -16.84 -1.35 -2.45
C ALA A 121 -16.10 -2.11 -1.33
N LEU A 122 -15.61 -1.42 -0.29
CA LEU A 122 -15.03 -2.06 0.89
C LEU A 122 -16.08 -2.80 1.73
N ILE A 123 -17.28 -2.24 1.88
CA ILE A 123 -18.43 -2.92 2.51
C ILE A 123 -18.79 -4.20 1.74
N ASP A 124 -18.92 -4.11 0.41
CA ASP A 124 -19.24 -5.25 -0.47
C ASP A 124 -18.20 -6.39 -0.35
N LEU A 125 -16.94 -6.02 -0.10
CA LEU A 125 -15.81 -6.94 0.09
C LEU A 125 -15.70 -7.47 1.53
N GLY A 126 -16.49 -6.93 2.47
CA GLY A 126 -16.49 -7.31 3.88
C GLY A 126 -15.36 -6.72 4.72
N TYR A 127 -14.73 -5.65 4.24
CA TYR A 127 -13.74 -4.89 5.02
C TYR A 127 -14.38 -3.81 5.89
N ASP A 128 -15.64 -3.48 5.60
CA ASP A 128 -16.41 -2.46 6.27
C ASP A 128 -17.88 -2.92 6.43
N ILE A 129 -18.65 -2.25 7.27
CA ILE A 129 -20.03 -2.61 7.62
C ILE A 129 -21.02 -1.46 7.50
N VAL A 130 -20.55 -0.22 7.45
CA VAL A 130 -21.38 1.00 7.38
C VAL A 130 -20.76 1.99 6.41
N LEU A 131 -21.59 2.90 5.89
CA LEU A 131 -21.14 3.99 5.04
C LEU A 131 -21.06 5.26 5.89
N ASP A 132 -19.89 5.53 6.46
CA ASP A 132 -19.66 6.64 7.38
C ASP A 132 -18.38 7.47 7.07
N ASN A 133 -17.76 7.22 5.92
CA ASN A 133 -16.47 7.73 5.44
C ASN A 133 -15.24 7.18 6.17
N TYR A 134 -15.38 6.08 6.92
CA TYR A 134 -14.28 5.47 7.65
C TYR A 134 -14.33 3.96 7.57
N VAL A 135 -13.24 3.36 7.10
CA VAL A 135 -13.02 1.93 7.27
C VAL A 135 -12.12 1.68 8.47
N HIS A 136 -12.43 0.65 9.25
CA HIS A 136 -11.57 0.23 10.35
C HIS A 136 -10.19 -0.24 9.82
N THR A 137 -9.11 0.50 10.11
CA THR A 137 -7.77 0.27 9.53
C THR A 137 -7.25 -1.16 9.73
N PRO A 138 -7.43 -1.80 10.90
CA PRO A 138 -7.06 -3.21 11.07
C PRO A 138 -7.66 -4.16 10.03
N ASN A 139 -8.89 -3.91 9.54
CA ASN A 139 -9.54 -4.75 8.53
C ASN A 139 -8.87 -4.69 7.16
N ILE A 140 -8.18 -3.59 6.85
CA ILE A 140 -7.55 -3.35 5.53
C ILE A 140 -6.02 -3.49 5.56
N SER A 141 -5.38 -3.31 6.73
CA SER A 141 -3.92 -3.24 6.88
C SER A 141 -3.19 -4.52 6.39
N ALA A 142 -3.82 -5.68 6.55
CA ALA A 142 -3.31 -6.98 6.13
C ALA A 142 -3.73 -7.40 4.70
N VAL A 143 -4.55 -6.60 4.01
CA VAL A 143 -5.05 -6.91 2.66
C VAL A 143 -3.92 -6.81 1.65
N THR A 144 -3.60 -7.95 1.02
CA THR A 144 -2.52 -8.01 0.02
C THR A 144 -2.97 -7.77 -1.42
N SER A 145 -4.27 -7.87 -1.69
CA SER A 145 -4.85 -7.72 -3.02
C SER A 145 -6.22 -7.08 -2.91
N LEU A 146 -6.43 -5.99 -3.65
CA LEU A 146 -7.69 -5.26 -3.68
C LEU A 146 -8.13 -5.07 -5.13
N ASP A 147 -9.37 -5.45 -5.44
CA ASP A 147 -10.01 -5.16 -6.72
C ASP A 147 -11.30 -4.37 -6.49
N VAL A 148 -11.28 -3.12 -6.95
CA VAL A 148 -12.40 -2.16 -6.89
C VAL A 148 -12.73 -1.63 -8.29
N SER A 149 -12.50 -2.45 -9.31
CA SER A 149 -12.73 -2.08 -10.72
C SER A 149 -14.21 -1.91 -11.05
N GLY A 150 -14.55 -0.95 -11.90
CA GLY A 150 -15.92 -0.80 -12.43
C GLY A 150 -16.94 -0.32 -11.38
N LYS A 151 -16.49 0.39 -10.35
CA LYS A 151 -17.31 0.83 -9.20
C LYS A 151 -17.69 2.30 -9.27
N SER A 152 -17.30 3.01 -10.32
CA SER A 152 -17.52 4.47 -10.48
C SER A 152 -16.81 5.31 -9.40
N ILE A 153 -15.72 4.79 -8.84
CA ILE A 153 -14.92 5.46 -7.81
C ILE A 153 -14.22 6.66 -8.43
N SER A 154 -14.28 7.82 -7.79
CA SER A 154 -13.64 9.05 -8.24
C SER A 154 -12.43 9.44 -7.39
N ASP A 155 -12.40 8.97 -6.13
CA ASP A 155 -11.33 9.20 -5.17
C ASP A 155 -10.99 7.91 -4.40
N LEU A 156 -9.70 7.58 -4.33
CA LEU A 156 -9.17 6.42 -3.61
C LEU A 156 -8.45 6.83 -2.32
N THR A 157 -8.66 8.05 -1.82
CA THR A 157 -8.18 8.47 -0.49
C THR A 157 -8.49 7.39 0.55
N GLY A 158 -7.47 7.02 1.33
CA GLY A 158 -7.51 5.91 2.27
C GLY A 158 -6.79 4.66 1.76
N ILE A 159 -6.52 4.55 0.45
CA ILE A 159 -5.74 3.44 -0.12
C ILE A 159 -4.32 3.38 0.47
N GLU A 160 -3.79 4.52 0.93
CA GLU A 160 -2.48 4.65 1.56
C GLU A 160 -2.30 3.74 2.79
N ASP A 161 -3.39 3.43 3.50
CA ASP A 161 -3.37 2.64 4.74
C ASP A 161 -3.48 1.12 4.50
N PHE A 162 -3.64 0.68 3.24
CA PHE A 162 -3.48 -0.72 2.85
C PHE A 162 -2.00 -1.10 2.83
N ALA A 163 -1.39 -1.18 4.02
CA ALA A 163 0.05 -1.29 4.22
C ALA A 163 0.67 -2.56 3.61
N ALA A 164 -0.07 -3.67 3.59
CA ALA A 164 0.36 -4.93 3.01
C ALA A 164 0.01 -5.09 1.50
N LEU A 165 -0.53 -4.05 0.84
CA LEU A 165 -1.06 -4.17 -0.53
C LEU A 165 0.03 -4.46 -1.55
N ARG A 166 -0.10 -5.59 -2.23
CA ARG A 166 0.81 -6.05 -3.30
C ARG A 166 0.18 -5.95 -4.68
N SER A 167 -1.14 -6.01 -4.77
CA SER A 167 -1.87 -5.85 -6.02
C SER A 167 -3.07 -4.93 -5.84
N LEU A 168 -3.12 -3.85 -6.63
CA LEU A 168 -4.25 -2.94 -6.70
C LEU A 168 -4.85 -2.98 -8.11
N THR A 169 -6.13 -3.32 -8.18
CA THR A 169 -6.92 -3.25 -9.42
C THR A 169 -8.04 -2.23 -9.24
N CYS A 170 -7.95 -1.11 -9.93
CA CYS A 170 -8.90 0.00 -9.89
C CYS A 170 -9.28 0.45 -11.32
N ASN A 171 -9.34 -0.50 -12.25
CA ASN A 171 -9.66 -0.23 -13.65
C ASN A 171 -11.12 0.24 -13.82
N ASN A 172 -11.40 0.99 -14.89
CA ASN A 172 -12.77 1.38 -15.26
C ASN A 172 -13.48 2.16 -14.15
N ASN A 173 -12.81 3.18 -13.63
CA ASN A 173 -13.33 4.09 -12.63
C ASN A 173 -13.22 5.53 -13.16
N ASN A 174 -13.52 6.50 -12.31
CA ASN A 174 -13.54 7.92 -12.65
C ASN A 174 -12.39 8.67 -11.97
N LEU A 175 -11.26 7.99 -11.71
CA LEU A 175 -10.15 8.57 -10.94
C LEU A 175 -9.50 9.71 -11.71
N THR A 176 -9.39 10.86 -11.04
CA THR A 176 -8.63 12.03 -11.54
C THR A 176 -7.29 12.21 -10.82
N SER A 177 -7.05 11.41 -9.78
CA SER A 177 -5.80 11.28 -9.06
C SER A 177 -5.70 9.87 -8.50
N LEU A 178 -4.47 9.39 -8.33
CA LEU A 178 -4.17 8.13 -7.68
C LEU A 178 -2.87 8.29 -6.89
N ASN A 179 -2.98 8.24 -5.57
CA ASN A 179 -1.83 8.29 -4.69
C ASN A 179 -1.53 6.89 -4.16
N VAL A 180 -0.41 6.32 -4.58
CA VAL A 180 0.07 5.00 -4.12
C VAL A 180 1.42 5.09 -3.41
N THR A 181 1.74 6.29 -2.91
CA THR A 181 3.07 6.60 -2.34
C THR A 181 3.40 5.76 -1.12
N GLU A 182 2.41 5.46 -0.26
CA GLU A 182 2.61 4.66 0.94
C GLU A 182 2.47 3.15 0.71
N ASN A 183 1.91 2.72 -0.43
CA ASN A 183 1.78 1.31 -0.80
C ASN A 183 3.11 0.72 -1.34
N LYS A 184 4.15 0.75 -0.50
CA LYS A 184 5.54 0.40 -0.85
C LYS A 184 5.72 -1.06 -1.26
N ALA A 185 4.79 -1.94 -0.85
CA ALA A 185 4.79 -3.36 -1.18
C ALA A 185 4.14 -3.68 -2.55
N LEU A 186 3.66 -2.69 -3.30
CA LEU A 186 3.00 -2.92 -4.59
C LEU A 186 3.91 -3.61 -5.61
N ILE A 187 3.40 -4.70 -6.16
CA ILE A 187 4.01 -5.51 -7.23
C ILE A 187 3.20 -5.35 -8.53
N ALA A 188 1.89 -5.17 -8.44
CA ALA A 188 1.03 -5.01 -9.60
C ALA A 188 0.03 -3.85 -9.39
N LEU A 189 0.00 -2.93 -10.35
CA LEU A 189 -0.94 -1.81 -10.37
C LEU A 189 -1.69 -1.80 -11.70
N TYR A 190 -3.02 -1.95 -11.62
CA TYR A 190 -3.93 -1.89 -12.76
C TYR A 190 -4.90 -0.74 -12.57
N CYS A 191 -4.62 0.39 -13.21
CA CYS A 191 -5.40 1.65 -13.12
C CYS A 191 -5.88 2.15 -14.50
N SER A 192 -6.14 1.21 -15.41
CA SER A 192 -6.55 1.48 -16.78
C SER A 192 -7.97 2.01 -16.87
N ASN A 193 -8.28 2.77 -17.93
CA ASN A 193 -9.60 3.39 -18.14
C ASN A 193 -10.03 4.27 -16.95
N ASN A 194 -9.24 5.31 -16.67
CA ASN A 194 -9.52 6.38 -15.71
C ASN A 194 -9.22 7.74 -16.39
N ASP A 195 -9.22 8.86 -15.65
CA ASP A 195 -8.92 10.20 -16.19
C ASP A 195 -7.66 10.81 -15.53
N LEU A 196 -6.62 9.99 -15.29
CA LEU A 196 -5.41 10.43 -14.59
C LEU A 196 -4.59 11.41 -15.45
N PRO A 197 -4.36 12.66 -15.00
CA PRO A 197 -3.45 13.59 -15.66
C PRO A 197 -1.97 13.31 -15.35
N SER A 198 -1.71 12.63 -14.25
CA SER A 198 -0.39 12.21 -13.78
C SER A 198 -0.49 10.89 -13.03
N LEU A 199 0.61 10.14 -13.03
CA LEU A 199 0.76 8.91 -12.25
C LEU A 199 2.18 8.85 -11.70
N ASN A 200 2.31 8.84 -10.38
CA ASN A 200 3.59 8.74 -9.69
C ASN A 200 3.74 7.35 -9.07
N VAL A 201 4.71 6.57 -9.57
CA VAL A 201 5.04 5.23 -9.07
C VAL A 201 6.46 5.13 -8.52
N SER A 202 7.09 6.27 -8.26
CA SER A 202 8.50 6.35 -7.84
C SER A 202 8.77 5.73 -6.46
N ASN A 203 7.74 5.59 -5.62
CA ASN A 203 7.82 4.97 -4.29
C ASN A 203 7.39 3.49 -4.28
N ASN A 204 7.21 2.87 -5.44
CA ASN A 204 6.82 1.46 -5.58
C ASN A 204 7.97 0.66 -6.24
N PRO A 205 9.14 0.50 -5.59
CA PRO A 205 10.34 -0.05 -6.22
C PRO A 205 10.19 -1.53 -6.63
N ASP A 206 9.27 -2.27 -6.01
CA ASP A 206 8.99 -3.68 -6.29
C ASP A 206 7.96 -3.91 -7.42
N LEU A 207 7.49 -2.84 -8.07
CA LEU A 207 6.47 -2.90 -9.11
C LEU A 207 6.97 -3.69 -10.34
N ARG A 208 6.26 -4.77 -10.68
CA ARG A 208 6.54 -5.68 -11.80
C ARG A 208 5.57 -5.50 -12.96
N ASN A 209 4.32 -5.16 -12.67
CA ASN A 209 3.26 -4.99 -13.65
C ASN A 209 2.60 -3.62 -13.45
N LEU A 210 2.64 -2.78 -14.48
CA LEU A 210 1.97 -1.48 -14.47
C LEU A 210 1.10 -1.32 -15.71
N TYR A 211 -0.22 -1.31 -15.52
CA TYR A 211 -1.20 -1.16 -16.60
C TYR A 211 -2.00 0.12 -16.34
N CYS A 212 -1.62 1.19 -17.03
CA CYS A 212 -2.20 2.53 -16.92
C CYS A 212 -2.71 3.04 -18.28
N ASN A 213 -3.08 2.13 -19.16
CA ASN A 213 -3.64 2.42 -20.48
C ASN A 213 -5.00 3.13 -20.40
N ASN A 214 -5.30 3.94 -21.41
CA ASN A 214 -6.54 4.72 -21.52
C ASN A 214 -6.77 5.70 -20.36
N ASN A 215 -5.72 6.38 -19.91
CA ASN A 215 -5.78 7.59 -19.09
C ASN A 215 -5.52 8.80 -20.01
N ILE A 216 -6.57 9.26 -20.69
CA ILE A 216 -6.50 10.18 -21.84
C ILE A 216 -5.89 11.57 -21.55
N ARG A 217 -5.53 11.86 -20.29
CA ARG A 217 -4.86 13.09 -19.86
C ARG A 217 -3.40 12.89 -19.45
N LEU A 218 -2.92 11.65 -19.39
CA LEU A 218 -1.56 11.31 -18.99
C LEU A 218 -0.57 11.66 -20.10
N LYS A 219 0.28 12.66 -19.84
CA LYS A 219 1.27 13.19 -20.81
C LYS A 219 2.70 12.71 -20.59
N ILE A 220 3.04 12.40 -19.35
CA ILE A 220 4.39 11.98 -18.98
C ILE A 220 4.23 10.78 -18.07
N LEU A 221 4.99 9.72 -18.36
CA LEU A 221 5.12 8.57 -17.48
C LEU A 221 6.60 8.32 -17.22
N ASP A 222 6.97 8.37 -15.94
CA ASP A 222 8.30 8.06 -15.46
C ASP A 222 8.26 6.80 -14.61
N VAL A 223 8.95 5.76 -15.07
CA VAL A 223 9.09 4.47 -14.38
C VAL A 223 10.55 4.17 -14.04
N SER A 224 11.41 5.21 -14.00
CA SER A 224 12.85 5.05 -13.80
C SER A 224 13.21 4.48 -12.43
N SER A 225 12.35 4.63 -11.42
CA SER A 225 12.53 4.01 -10.10
C SER A 225 12.05 2.56 -10.02
N ASN A 226 11.43 2.00 -11.06
CA ASN A 226 10.84 0.66 -11.05
C ASN A 226 11.75 -0.35 -11.77
N GLU A 227 12.97 -0.57 -11.26
CA GLU A 227 14.02 -1.37 -11.93
C GLU A 227 13.64 -2.83 -12.23
N VAL A 228 12.69 -3.37 -11.46
CA VAL A 228 12.18 -4.74 -11.59
C VAL A 228 10.93 -4.85 -12.45
N LEU A 229 10.46 -3.76 -13.06
CA LEU A 229 9.28 -3.77 -13.93
C LEU A 229 9.50 -4.72 -15.11
N VAL A 230 8.55 -5.64 -15.28
CA VAL A 230 8.56 -6.71 -16.28
C VAL A 230 7.61 -6.37 -17.42
N GLU A 231 6.45 -5.82 -17.10
CA GLU A 231 5.43 -5.49 -18.08
C GLU A 231 4.86 -4.10 -17.84
N LEU A 232 4.83 -3.31 -18.92
CA LEU A 232 4.27 -1.98 -18.95
C LEU A 232 3.24 -1.87 -20.07
N GLN A 233 2.00 -1.54 -19.71
CA GLN A 233 0.94 -1.16 -20.64
C GLN A 233 0.52 0.29 -20.36
N CYS A 234 0.84 1.18 -21.29
CA CYS A 234 0.55 2.62 -21.21
C CYS A 234 0.00 3.17 -22.54
N ASN A 235 -0.63 2.31 -23.32
CA ASN A 235 -1.28 2.67 -24.59
C ASN A 235 -2.56 3.49 -24.41
N GLY A 236 -2.97 4.20 -25.47
CA GLY A 236 -4.21 5.00 -25.46
C GLY A 236 -4.17 6.19 -24.48
N ASN A 237 -2.97 6.72 -24.23
CA ASN A 237 -2.76 7.93 -23.44
C ASN A 237 -2.45 9.09 -24.40
N ILE A 238 -1.95 10.21 -23.87
CA ILE A 238 -1.42 11.32 -24.69
C ILE A 238 0.05 11.56 -24.35
N LEU A 239 0.80 10.47 -24.15
CA LEU A 239 2.19 10.54 -23.71
C LEU A 239 3.05 11.26 -24.75
N GLU A 240 3.62 12.37 -24.34
CA GLU A 240 4.68 13.10 -25.07
C GLU A 240 6.06 12.60 -24.61
N SER A 241 6.15 12.00 -23.42
CA SER A 241 7.39 11.46 -22.86
C SER A 241 7.15 10.17 -22.05
N LEU A 242 7.98 9.16 -22.32
CA LEU A 242 8.05 7.91 -21.57
C LEU A 242 9.49 7.66 -21.13
N ILE A 243 9.72 7.71 -19.82
CA ILE A 243 11.06 7.60 -19.22
C ILE A 243 11.25 6.19 -18.66
N LEU A 244 12.13 5.43 -19.31
CA LEU A 244 12.39 4.01 -19.02
C LEU A 244 13.80 3.74 -18.46
N SER A 245 14.57 4.80 -18.14
CA SER A 245 15.96 4.65 -17.69
C SER A 245 16.03 3.82 -16.41
N ALA A 246 16.87 2.78 -16.39
CA ALA A 246 17.05 1.80 -15.30
C ALA A 246 16.09 0.60 -15.24
N VAL A 247 15.08 0.51 -16.12
CA VAL A 247 14.17 -0.66 -16.17
C VAL A 247 14.78 -1.86 -16.90
N ASN A 248 15.81 -2.49 -16.32
CA ASN A 248 16.57 -3.56 -16.98
C ASN A 248 15.83 -4.91 -17.08
N SER A 249 14.68 -5.03 -16.41
CA SER A 249 13.88 -6.25 -16.35
C SER A 249 12.74 -6.31 -17.38
N LEU A 250 12.53 -5.23 -18.15
CA LEU A 250 11.38 -5.09 -19.05
C LEU A 250 11.37 -6.21 -20.11
N TYR A 251 10.27 -6.95 -20.14
CA TYR A 251 10.03 -8.06 -21.05
C TYR A 251 8.97 -7.71 -22.10
N SER A 252 7.95 -6.94 -21.73
CA SER A 252 6.87 -6.51 -22.62
C SER A 252 6.57 -5.03 -22.43
N LEU A 253 6.50 -4.29 -23.53
CA LEU A 253 6.15 -2.87 -23.56
C LEU A 253 5.05 -2.62 -24.59
N SER A 254 3.93 -2.08 -24.13
CA SER A 254 2.83 -1.58 -24.96
C SER A 254 2.61 -0.10 -24.69
N CYS A 255 2.96 0.74 -25.66
CA CYS A 255 2.82 2.20 -25.61
C CYS A 255 2.21 2.77 -26.90
N TYR A 256 1.44 1.97 -27.63
CA TYR A 256 0.74 2.40 -28.84
C TYR A 256 -0.33 3.46 -28.57
N ASP A 257 -0.81 4.15 -29.60
CA ASP A 257 -1.80 5.24 -29.48
C ASP A 257 -1.37 6.29 -28.45
N ASN A 258 -0.25 6.97 -28.74
CA ASN A 258 0.33 8.05 -27.94
C ASN A 258 0.94 9.13 -28.86
N ASN A 259 1.57 10.16 -28.28
CA ASN A 259 2.21 11.26 -29.01
C ASN A 259 3.75 11.19 -28.88
N LEU A 260 4.33 9.99 -28.80
CA LEU A 260 5.77 9.83 -28.61
C LEU A 260 6.51 10.14 -29.91
N THR A 261 7.45 11.07 -29.85
CA THR A 261 8.37 11.40 -30.96
C THR A 261 9.67 10.59 -30.90
N SER A 262 9.99 10.05 -29.73
CA SER A 262 11.13 9.16 -29.52
C SER A 262 10.87 8.19 -28.37
N ILE A 263 11.51 7.03 -28.43
CA ILE A 263 11.52 6.06 -27.34
C ILE A 263 12.90 5.40 -27.28
N ASN A 264 13.48 5.31 -26.08
CA ASN A 264 14.77 4.66 -25.88
C ASN A 264 14.62 3.31 -25.19
N VAL A 265 14.73 2.24 -25.97
CA VAL A 265 14.69 0.84 -25.50
C VAL A 265 16.04 0.14 -25.61
N SER A 266 17.12 0.88 -25.91
CA SER A 266 18.42 0.32 -26.28
C SER A 266 19.14 -0.45 -25.16
N SER A 267 18.75 -0.21 -23.90
CA SER A 267 19.25 -0.91 -22.71
C SER A 267 18.41 -2.13 -22.30
N HIS A 268 17.20 -2.28 -22.86
CA HIS A 268 16.20 -3.27 -22.44
C HIS A 268 16.41 -4.61 -23.17
N THR A 269 17.57 -5.23 -22.95
CA THR A 269 18.02 -6.44 -23.68
C THR A 269 17.13 -7.68 -23.50
N LYS A 270 16.28 -7.69 -22.46
CA LYS A 270 15.28 -8.75 -22.20
C LYS A 270 13.96 -8.55 -22.95
N LEU A 271 13.77 -7.41 -23.62
CA LEU A 271 12.53 -7.05 -24.29
C LEU A 271 12.19 -8.09 -25.37
N ASN A 272 11.01 -8.68 -25.24
CA ASN A 272 10.49 -9.73 -26.10
C ASN A 272 9.37 -9.25 -27.02
N SER A 273 8.53 -8.33 -26.52
CA SER A 273 7.46 -7.70 -27.27
C SER A 273 7.53 -6.19 -27.13
N LEU A 274 7.49 -5.49 -28.27
CA LEU A 274 7.42 -4.03 -28.34
C LEU A 274 6.25 -3.64 -29.26
N ILE A 275 5.26 -2.97 -28.69
CA ILE A 275 4.07 -2.47 -29.37
C ILE A 275 4.06 -0.95 -29.19
N CYS A 276 4.49 -0.23 -30.22
CA CYS A 276 4.63 1.22 -30.24
C CYS A 276 4.09 1.83 -31.56
N ASP A 277 3.12 1.16 -32.18
CA ASP A 277 2.36 1.70 -33.30
C ASP A 277 1.57 2.96 -32.92
N ASN A 278 1.08 3.69 -33.92
CA ASN A 278 0.26 4.90 -33.72
C ASN A 278 0.94 5.93 -32.79
N ASN A 279 2.13 6.37 -33.19
CA ASN A 279 2.94 7.40 -32.53
C ASN A 279 3.61 8.28 -33.61
N ASP A 280 4.46 9.22 -33.20
CA ASP A 280 5.16 10.15 -34.09
C ASP A 280 6.67 9.81 -34.20
N LEU A 281 7.05 8.53 -34.08
CA LEU A 281 8.47 8.12 -34.09
C LEU A 281 9.11 8.32 -35.47
N GLU A 282 10.18 9.11 -35.54
CA GLU A 282 11.00 9.26 -36.76
C GLU A 282 12.11 8.21 -36.89
N SER A 283 12.55 7.65 -35.74
CA SER A 283 13.56 6.61 -35.67
C SER A 283 13.41 5.81 -34.39
N ILE A 284 13.91 4.58 -34.39
CA ILE A 284 14.03 3.76 -33.20
C ILE A 284 15.33 2.95 -33.27
N ASN A 285 16.03 2.82 -32.14
CA ASN A 285 17.19 1.93 -32.04
C ASN A 285 16.83 0.68 -31.23
N ILE A 286 16.71 -0.44 -31.94
CA ILE A 286 16.39 -1.77 -31.38
C ILE A 286 17.52 -2.79 -31.55
N THR A 287 18.70 -2.34 -31.95
CA THR A 287 19.82 -3.23 -32.34
C THR A 287 20.36 -4.07 -31.18
N ASN A 288 20.09 -3.69 -29.93
CA ASN A 288 20.47 -4.44 -28.73
C ASN A 288 19.35 -5.38 -28.21
N ASN A 289 18.15 -5.32 -28.79
CA ASN A 289 17.00 -6.11 -28.34
C ASN A 289 16.92 -7.45 -29.11
N SER A 290 17.97 -8.26 -29.03
CA SER A 290 18.09 -9.52 -29.79
C SER A 290 17.03 -10.58 -29.44
N ASN A 291 16.41 -10.47 -28.27
CA ASN A 291 15.31 -11.32 -27.78
C ASN A 291 13.91 -10.92 -28.29
N LEU A 292 13.81 -9.83 -29.08
CA LEU A 292 12.55 -9.32 -29.59
C LEU A 292 11.94 -10.33 -30.58
N ILE A 293 10.75 -10.85 -30.25
CA ILE A 293 9.96 -11.77 -31.08
C ILE A 293 8.90 -11.01 -31.88
N SER A 294 8.31 -9.99 -31.27
CA SER A 294 7.21 -9.20 -31.83
C SER A 294 7.52 -7.72 -31.79
N LEU A 295 7.44 -7.07 -32.96
CA LEU A 295 7.57 -5.62 -33.13
C LEU A 295 6.39 -5.08 -33.93
N PHE A 296 5.58 -4.24 -33.29
CA PHE A 296 4.54 -3.46 -33.95
C PHE A 296 4.91 -1.99 -33.82
N ILE A 297 5.21 -1.38 -34.97
CA ILE A 297 5.65 0.02 -35.10
C ILE A 297 5.02 0.66 -36.34
N ASP A 298 3.88 0.15 -36.77
CA ASP A 298 3.10 0.75 -37.84
C ASP A 298 2.53 2.12 -37.44
N ASN A 299 2.09 2.90 -38.41
CA ASN A 299 1.53 4.25 -38.18
C ASN A 299 2.48 5.15 -37.39
N ASN A 300 3.69 5.33 -37.94
CA ASN A 300 4.74 6.20 -37.42
C ASN A 300 5.38 6.98 -38.60
N SER A 301 6.48 7.68 -38.36
CA SER A 301 7.19 8.49 -39.37
C SER A 301 8.61 8.00 -39.66
N LEU A 302 8.86 6.70 -39.54
CA LEU A 302 10.20 6.12 -39.73
C LEU A 302 10.73 6.32 -41.16
N LYS A 303 12.02 6.64 -41.28
CA LYS A 303 12.73 6.75 -42.58
C LYS A 303 13.55 5.51 -42.92
N SER A 304 14.07 4.86 -41.88
CA SER A 304 14.86 3.63 -41.95
C SER A 304 14.63 2.81 -40.68
N LEU A 305 14.72 1.48 -40.78
CA LEU A 305 14.60 0.59 -39.64
C LEU A 305 15.72 -0.46 -39.69
N ASP A 306 16.48 -0.62 -38.62
CA ASP A 306 17.50 -1.68 -38.52
C ASP A 306 17.02 -2.82 -37.61
N VAL A 307 16.72 -3.96 -38.21
CA VAL A 307 16.31 -5.20 -37.53
C VAL A 307 17.34 -6.33 -37.71
N SER A 308 18.54 -6.00 -38.19
CA SER A 308 19.57 -6.99 -38.54
C SER A 308 20.16 -7.72 -37.32
N SER A 309 20.04 -7.15 -36.13
CA SER A 309 20.44 -7.80 -34.86
C SER A 309 19.28 -8.53 -34.15
N ASN A 310 18.03 -8.33 -34.58
CA ASN A 310 16.85 -8.91 -33.95
C ASN A 310 16.59 -10.32 -34.49
N THR A 311 17.51 -11.23 -34.19
CA THR A 311 17.53 -12.60 -34.75
C THR A 311 16.34 -13.47 -34.34
N ALA A 312 15.69 -13.16 -33.21
CA ALA A 312 14.47 -13.85 -32.76
C ALA A 312 13.17 -13.31 -33.38
N LEU A 313 13.23 -12.23 -34.16
CA LEU A 313 12.06 -11.51 -34.64
C LEU A 313 11.23 -12.38 -35.60
N THR A 314 10.01 -12.69 -35.16
CA THR A 314 9.05 -13.54 -35.89
C THR A 314 7.91 -12.72 -36.46
N TYR A 315 7.51 -11.66 -35.75
CA TYR A 315 6.43 -10.77 -36.18
C TYR A 315 6.97 -9.34 -36.26
N LEU A 316 6.81 -8.73 -37.43
CA LEU A 316 7.09 -7.32 -37.66
C LEU A 316 5.90 -6.72 -38.39
N ASN A 317 5.33 -5.67 -37.82
CA ASN A 317 4.51 -4.73 -38.58
C ASN A 317 5.15 -3.34 -38.53
N CYS A 318 5.56 -2.84 -39.69
CA CYS A 318 6.05 -1.47 -39.86
C CYS A 318 5.34 -0.76 -41.02
N SER A 319 4.11 -1.18 -41.38
CA SER A 319 3.30 -0.49 -42.39
C SER A 319 2.94 0.94 -41.97
N ASN A 320 2.43 1.74 -42.91
CA ASN A 320 2.04 3.13 -42.66
C ASN A 320 3.18 3.99 -42.09
N ASN A 321 4.43 3.64 -42.41
CA ASN A 321 5.59 4.50 -42.28
C ASN A 321 5.96 4.98 -43.69
N THR A 322 5.19 5.91 -44.22
CA THR A 322 5.24 6.25 -45.67
C THR A 322 6.61 6.75 -46.17
N SER A 323 7.47 7.22 -45.27
CA SER A 323 8.85 7.63 -45.59
C SER A 323 9.89 6.51 -45.42
N LEU A 324 9.48 5.33 -44.97
CA LEU A 324 10.35 4.18 -44.74
C LEU A 324 10.80 3.62 -46.08
N SER A 325 12.09 3.82 -46.37
CA SER A 325 12.69 3.38 -47.63
C SER A 325 13.46 2.08 -47.48
N CYS A 326 14.09 1.86 -46.32
CA CYS A 326 14.96 0.71 -46.10
C CYS A 326 14.75 0.06 -44.74
N ILE A 327 14.61 -1.26 -44.75
CA ILE A 327 14.57 -2.13 -43.59
C ILE A 327 15.83 -3.01 -43.64
N LYS A 328 16.78 -2.73 -42.76
CA LYS A 328 18.05 -3.45 -42.72
C LYS A 328 17.86 -4.81 -42.07
N ILE A 329 18.23 -5.86 -42.78
CA ILE A 329 18.13 -7.27 -42.37
C ILE A 329 19.51 -7.93 -42.42
N TYR A 330 19.67 -9.09 -41.78
CA TYR A 330 20.81 -9.98 -42.05
C TYR A 330 20.51 -10.96 -43.20
N GLU A 331 21.54 -11.57 -43.76
CA GLU A 331 21.40 -12.54 -44.86
C GLU A 331 20.63 -13.79 -44.39
N GLY A 332 19.50 -14.08 -45.05
CA GLY A 332 18.68 -15.25 -44.72
C GLY A 332 17.64 -15.03 -43.60
N GLN A 333 17.46 -13.79 -43.12
CA GLN A 333 16.40 -13.45 -42.17
C GLN A 333 15.02 -13.78 -42.75
N ASN A 334 14.18 -14.50 -42.01
CA ASN A 334 12.84 -14.88 -42.46
C ASN A 334 11.88 -13.69 -42.32
N THR A 335 11.44 -13.15 -43.46
CA THR A 335 10.53 -12.00 -43.52
C THR A 335 9.11 -12.36 -44.00
N SER A 336 8.79 -13.66 -44.11
CA SER A 336 7.52 -14.13 -44.71
C SER A 336 6.25 -13.68 -43.99
N THR A 337 6.34 -13.43 -42.68
CA THR A 337 5.25 -12.98 -41.80
C THR A 337 5.24 -11.47 -41.58
N TRP A 338 6.19 -10.74 -42.17
CA TRP A 338 6.39 -9.32 -41.91
C TRP A 338 5.50 -8.46 -42.80
N VAL A 339 5.01 -7.36 -42.25
CA VAL A 339 4.15 -6.39 -42.91
C VAL A 339 4.89 -5.05 -42.99
N LYS A 340 4.93 -4.46 -44.19
CA LYS A 340 5.61 -3.19 -44.48
C LYS A 340 4.92 -2.47 -45.63
N ASP A 341 5.24 -1.19 -45.80
CA ASP A 341 4.82 -0.43 -46.98
C ASP A 341 5.45 -0.96 -48.27
N ALA A 342 4.79 -0.69 -49.40
CA ALA A 342 5.26 -1.10 -50.73
C ALA A 342 6.60 -0.43 -51.10
N ALA A 343 6.84 0.81 -50.64
CA ALA A 343 8.05 1.58 -50.91
C ALA A 343 9.28 1.10 -50.14
N ALA A 344 9.08 0.49 -48.96
CA ALA A 344 10.17 0.00 -48.14
C ALA A 344 10.81 -1.25 -48.77
N VAL A 345 12.14 -1.34 -48.78
CA VAL A 345 12.85 -2.54 -49.26
C VAL A 345 13.64 -3.19 -48.14
N TYR A 346 13.73 -4.52 -48.18
CA TYR A 346 14.66 -5.26 -47.33
C TYR A 346 16.05 -5.21 -47.96
N SER A 347 17.08 -4.88 -47.18
CA SER A 347 18.46 -4.84 -47.64
C SER A 347 19.43 -5.22 -46.53
N THR A 348 20.57 -5.81 -46.86
CA THR A 348 21.68 -5.99 -45.91
C THR A 348 22.52 -4.72 -45.74
N ASN A 349 22.28 -3.70 -46.59
CA ASN A 349 22.95 -2.41 -46.55
C ASN A 349 21.94 -1.28 -46.83
N CYS A 350 21.63 -0.47 -45.82
CA CYS A 350 20.74 0.69 -45.92
C CYS A 350 21.49 2.03 -46.02
N SER A 351 22.70 2.02 -46.62
CA SER A 351 23.41 3.26 -46.96
C SER A 351 22.64 4.02 -48.05
N LEU A 352 21.72 4.90 -47.63
CA LEU A 352 21.06 5.90 -48.47
C LEU A 352 21.65 7.28 -48.19
#